data_AF-A0A6G0VTN5-F1
#
_entry.id   AF-A0A6G0VTN5-F1
#
_cell.length_a   1.000
_cell.length_b   1.000
_cell.length_c   1.000
_cell.angle_alpha   90.00
_cell.angle_beta   90.00
_cell.angle_gamma   90.00
#
_symmetry.space_group_name_H-M   'P 1'
#
loop_
_entity.id
_entity.type
_entity.pdbx_description
1 polymer ?
#
loop_
_entity_poly.entity_id
_entity_poly.type
_entity_poly.pdbx_seq_one_letter_code
_entity_poly.pdbx_strand_id
1 'polypeptide(L)'
;MYTSFQESYYEKRIRNPLLSPSTFLENAPIVVIDTSKQNDLGTASSVDVQLEIEASKPLTGVSAYCLLIHDRIVEYVPFAREVRNFV
;
A
#
# COMPACT_ATOMS: atom_id res chain seq x y z
N MET A 1 10.28 3.11 -5.33
CA MET A 1 9.34 2.30 -4.51
C MET A 1 8.54 3.17 -3.56
N TYR A 2 9.12 3.73 -2.49
CA TYR A 2 8.44 4.66 -1.56
C TYR A 2 7.93 5.95 -2.23
N THR A 3 8.80 6.69 -2.95
CA THR A 3 8.39 7.93 -3.63
C THR A 3 7.59 7.69 -4.91
N SER A 4 7.87 6.59 -5.60
CA SER A 4 7.12 6.16 -6.79
C SER A 4 5.67 5.82 -6.44
N PHE A 5 5.44 5.18 -5.29
CA PHE A 5 4.10 4.91 -4.78
C PHE A 5 3.34 6.21 -4.49
N GLN A 6 3.98 7.20 -3.86
CA GLN A 6 3.33 8.49 -3.63
C GLN A 6 2.89 9.15 -4.94
N GLU A 7 3.74 9.09 -5.97
CA GLU A 7 3.44 9.64 -7.29
C GLU A 7 2.22 8.95 -7.93
N SER A 8 2.20 7.60 -7.93
CA SER A 8 1.11 6.83 -8.52
C SER A 8 -0.19 6.90 -7.72
N TYR A 9 -0.11 6.83 -6.39
CA TYR A 9 -1.28 6.82 -5.51
C TYR A 9 -1.99 8.17 -5.40
N TYR A 10 -1.23 9.27 -5.33
CA TYR A 10 -1.83 10.61 -5.28
C TYR A 10 -1.99 11.26 -6.65
N GLU A 11 -1.58 10.59 -7.73
CA GLU A 11 -1.56 11.12 -9.10
C GLU A 11 -0.83 12.48 -9.22
N LYS A 12 0.21 12.68 -8.42
CA LYS A 12 0.98 13.95 -8.36
C LYS A 12 2.28 13.80 -9.12
N ARG A 13 2.61 14.77 -9.99
CA ARG A 13 3.89 14.79 -10.73
C ARG A 13 5.12 15.09 -9.87
N ILE A 14 4.93 15.66 -8.69
CA ILE A 14 6.03 16.04 -7.79
C ILE A 14 6.07 15.04 -6.63
N ARG A 15 7.21 14.37 -6.48
CA ARG A 15 7.51 13.49 -5.35
C ARG A 15 7.91 14.33 -4.14
N ASN A 16 7.23 14.13 -3.02
CA ASN A 16 7.44 14.84 -1.76
C ASN A 16 7.66 13.81 -0.63
N PRO A 17 8.83 13.15 -0.57
CA PRO A 17 9.13 12.18 0.49
C PRO A 17 9.13 12.84 1.87
N LEU A 18 8.59 12.14 2.87
CA LEU A 18 8.66 12.53 4.28
C LEU A 18 10.04 12.22 4.89
N LEU A 19 10.66 11.11 4.44
CA LEU A 19 11.93 10.62 4.98
C LEU A 19 13.07 10.77 3.95
N SER A 20 14.25 11.08 4.46
CA SER A 20 15.49 10.96 3.67
C SER A 20 15.79 9.49 3.37
N PRO A 21 16.59 9.16 2.34
CA PRO A 21 16.94 7.77 2.03
C PRO A 21 17.55 6.99 3.19
N SER A 22 18.45 7.60 3.97
CA SER A 22 19.07 6.94 5.14
C SER A 22 18.05 6.69 6.25
N THR A 23 17.24 7.70 6.59
CA THR A 23 16.20 7.58 7.61
C THR A 23 15.15 6.52 7.24
N PHE A 24 14.80 6.41 5.95
CA PHE A 24 13.89 5.39 5.45
C PHE A 24 14.46 3.98 5.65
N LEU A 25 15.72 3.76 5.25
CA LEU A 25 16.38 2.45 5.38
C LEU A 25 16.50 2.00 6.84
N GLU A 26 16.76 2.94 7.75
CA GLU A 26 16.94 2.64 9.16
C GLU A 26 15.63 2.40 9.92
N ASN A 27 14.57 3.17 9.62
CA ASN A 27 13.41 3.26 10.51
C ASN A 27 12.11 2.74 9.91
N ALA A 28 11.97 2.75 8.58
CA ALA A 28 10.70 2.43 7.94
C ALA A 28 10.88 1.87 6.52
N PRO A 29 11.56 0.73 6.34
CA PRO A 29 11.59 0.08 5.04
C PRO A 29 10.18 -0.41 4.69
N ILE A 30 9.53 0.29 3.74
CA ILE A 30 8.20 -0.06 3.21
C ILE A 30 8.37 -0.76 1.87
N VAL A 31 7.77 -1.95 1.75
CA VAL A 31 7.59 -2.66 0.47
C VAL A 31 6.20 -2.33 -0.05
N VAL A 32 6.13 -1.84 -1.29
CA VAL A 32 4.87 -1.52 -1.97
C VAL A 32 4.64 -2.51 -3.11
N ILE A 33 3.48 -3.17 -3.09
CA ILE A 33 3.03 -4.07 -4.15
C ILE A 33 1.79 -3.43 -4.77
N ASP A 34 1.92 -2.94 -6.00
CA ASP A 34 0.82 -2.31 -6.73
C ASP A 34 0.06 -3.38 -7.55
N THR A 35 -1.17 -3.66 -7.15
CA THR A 35 -2.07 -4.63 -7.79
C THR A 35 -3.13 -3.99 -8.68
N SER A 36 -3.07 -2.67 -8.91
CA SER A 36 -4.12 -1.91 -9.62
C SER A 36 -4.41 -2.42 -11.05
N LYS A 37 -3.44 -3.05 -11.71
CA LYS A 37 -3.55 -3.51 -13.10
C LYS A 37 -3.92 -4.99 -13.27
N GLN A 38 -4.34 -5.66 -12.20
CA GLN A 38 -4.64 -7.11 -12.30
C GLN A 38 -5.91 -7.45 -13.08
N ASN A 39 -6.88 -6.55 -13.12
CA ASN A 39 -8.17 -6.81 -13.78
C ASN A 39 -8.19 -6.49 -15.29
N ASP A 40 -7.10 -5.99 -15.87
CA ASP A 40 -7.02 -5.72 -17.32
C ASP A 40 -7.11 -7.00 -18.19
N LEU A 41 -7.02 -8.18 -17.57
CA LEU A 41 -7.06 -9.50 -18.23
C LEU A 41 -8.45 -10.18 -18.21
N GLY A 42 -9.50 -9.49 -17.76
CA GLY A 42 -10.90 -9.91 -17.97
C GLY A 42 -11.38 -11.12 -17.15
N THR A 43 -10.56 -11.66 -16.26
CA THR A 43 -10.97 -12.67 -15.26
C THR A 43 -10.59 -12.16 -13.88
N ALA A 44 -11.58 -11.69 -13.13
CA ALA A 44 -11.41 -11.33 -11.73
C ALA A 44 -11.15 -12.61 -10.92
N SER A 45 -9.88 -13.00 -10.79
CA SER A 45 -9.42 -14.10 -9.94
C SER A 45 -8.81 -13.55 -8.64
N SER A 46 -8.82 -14.38 -7.59
CA SER A 46 -8.12 -14.05 -6.35
C SER A 46 -6.61 -13.96 -6.60
N VAL A 47 -5.96 -13.05 -5.88
CA VAL A 47 -4.54 -12.77 -6.03
C VAL A 47 -3.86 -13.10 -4.73
N ASP A 48 -2.98 -14.09 -4.78
CA ASP A 48 -2.14 -14.44 -3.65
C ASP A 48 -0.86 -13.60 -3.69
N VAL A 49 -0.59 -12.90 -2.59
CA VAL A 49 0.62 -12.11 -2.41
C VAL A 49 1.47 -12.78 -1.34
N GLN A 50 2.66 -13.24 -1.73
CA GLN A 50 3.64 -13.82 -0.81
C GLN A 50 4.81 -12.85 -0.60
N LEU A 51 5.17 -12.62 0.66
CA LEU A 51 6.36 -11.85 1.03
C LEU A 51 7.32 -12.77 1.78
N GLU A 52 8.56 -12.86 1.30
CA GLU A 52 9.65 -13.56 1.97
C GLU A 52 10.64 -12.52 2.52
N ILE A 53 11.00 -12.66 3.80
CA ILE A 53 11.88 -11.73 4.49
C ILE A 53 13.11 -12.49 4.95
N GLU A 54 14.27 -12.10 4.43
CA GLU A 54 15.56 -12.57 4.90
C GLU A 54 16.24 -11.47 5.73
N ALA A 55 16.85 -11.86 6.86
CA ALA A 55 17.56 -10.94 7.72
C ALA A 55 18.91 -11.52 8.16
N SER A 56 19.96 -10.68 8.11
CA SER A 56 21.30 -11.05 8.57
C SER A 56 21.45 -11.08 10.09
N LYS A 57 20.43 -10.62 10.83
CA LYS A 57 20.35 -10.62 12.29
C LYS A 57 18.99 -11.16 12.74
N PRO A 58 18.88 -11.71 13.96
CA PRO A 58 17.60 -12.18 14.49
C PRO A 58 16.56 -11.07 14.55
N LEU A 59 15.33 -11.37 14.14
CA LEU A 59 14.17 -10.44 14.19
C LEU A 59 13.43 -10.48 15.54
N THR A 60 14.14 -10.76 16.64
CA THR A 60 13.52 -10.91 17.97
C THR A 60 12.84 -9.62 18.40
N GLY A 61 11.53 -9.67 18.64
CA GLY A 61 10.73 -8.50 19.03
C GLY A 61 10.35 -7.56 17.88
N VAL A 62 10.64 -7.92 16.64
CA VAL A 62 10.19 -7.16 15.46
C VAL A 62 8.74 -7.51 15.13
N SER A 63 7.92 -6.49 14.85
CA SER A 63 6.57 -6.65 14.29
C SER A 63 6.55 -6.14 12.86
N ALA A 64 5.96 -6.91 11.95
CA ALA A 64 5.68 -6.47 10.59
C ALA A 64 4.21 -6.08 10.50
N TYR A 65 3.93 -4.94 9.85
CA TYR A 65 2.58 -4.44 9.61
C TYR A 65 2.30 -4.42 8.12
N CYS A 66 1.12 -4.89 7.72
CA CYS A 66 0.65 -4.85 6.34
C CYS A 66 -0.56 -3.92 6.25
N LEU A 67 -0.55 -3.00 5.28
CA LEU A 67 -1.69 -2.16 4.95
C LEU A 67 -2.16 -2.54 3.54
N LEU A 68 -3.37 -3.08 3.46
CA LEU A 68 -4.02 -3.36 2.18
C LEU A 68 -4.86 -2.16 1.78
N ILE A 69 -4.45 -1.48 0.71
CA ILE A 69 -5.19 -0.36 0.13
C ILE A 69 -5.81 -0.85 -1.17
N HIS A 70 -7.14 -0.90 -1.19
CA HIS A 70 -7.92 -1.24 -2.37
C HIS A 70 -8.81 -0.05 -2.68
N ASP A 71 -8.74 0.46 -3.91
CA ASP A 71 -9.54 1.60 -4.32
C ASP A 71 -11.01 1.19 -4.33
N ARG A 72 -11.78 1.72 -3.38
CA ARG A 72 -13.23 1.56 -3.31
C ARG A 72 -13.84 2.93 -3.16
N ILE A 73 -14.70 3.28 -4.12
CA ILE A 73 -15.53 4.46 -4.00
C ILE A 73 -16.59 4.14 -2.95
N VAL A 74 -16.47 4.78 -1.79
CA VAL A 74 -17.46 4.69 -0.72
C VAL A 74 -18.06 6.07 -0.45
N GLU A 75 -19.39 6.16 -0.42
CA GLU A 75 -20.08 7.34 0.12
C GLU A 75 -20.33 7.11 1.61
N TYR A 76 -19.73 7.96 2.43
CA TYR A 76 -20.12 8.05 3.83
C TYR A 76 -21.24 9.07 3.98
N VAL A 77 -22.38 8.66 4.53
CA VAL A 77 -23.53 9.53 4.83
C VAL A 77 -23.50 9.85 6.34
N PRO A 78 -22.92 10.99 6.77
CA PRO A 78 -22.57 11.21 8.18
C PRO A 78 -23.79 11.26 9.11
N PHE A 79 -24.91 11.78 8.61
CA PHE A 79 -26.14 11.91 9.38
C PHE A 79 -26.80 10.56 9.67
N ALA A 80 -26.69 9.60 8.74
CA ALA A 80 -27.22 8.25 8.90
C ALA A 80 -26.18 7.25 9.46
N ARG A 81 -24.91 7.67 9.55
CA ARG A 81 -23.74 6.81 9.82
C ARG A 81 -23.66 5.61 8.87
N GLU A 82 -24.18 5.76 7.66
CA GLU A 82 -24.13 4.74 6.63
C GLU A 82 -22.85 4.87 5.81
N VAL A 83 -22.26 3.73 5.43
CA VAL A 83 -21.20 3.63 4.43
C VAL A 83 -21.79 2.87 3.25
N ARG A 84 -21.90 3.53 2.10
CA ARG A 84 -22.38 2.95 0.85
C ARG A 84 -21.19 2.65 -0.05
N ASN A 85 -21.12 1.42 -0.55
CA ASN A 85 -20.13 1.06 -1.55
C ASN A 85 -20.74 1.31 -2.93
N PHE A 86 -20.04 2.04 -3.80
CA PHE A 86 -20.34 2.01 -5.23
C PHE A 86 -19.52 0.87 -5.83
N VAL A 87 -20.22 -0.07 -6.46
CA VAL A 87 -19.63 -1.16 -7.24
C VAL A 87 -19.30 -0.63 -8.63
#